data_AF-A0A1E5URT7-F1
#
_entry.id   AF-A0A1E5URT7-F1
#
_cell.length_a   1.000
_cell.length_b   1.000
_cell.length_c   1.000
_cell.angle_alpha   90.00
_cell.angle_beta   90.00
_cell.angle_gamma   90.00
#
_symmetry.space_group_name_H-M   'P 1'
#
loop_
_entity.id
_entity.type
_entity.pdbx_description
1 polymer ?
#
loop_
_entity_poly.entity_id
_entity_poly.type
_entity_poly.pdbx_seq_one_letter_code
_entity_poly.pdbx_strand_id
1 'polypeptide(L)'
;MVAAEDPESFFAAAPPLGDAGAVAARLQEFVARNSSHPSSEGGGRRRVVCVTSGGTTVPLEQRCVRYIDNFSSGHRGAASTEYFLKAGYAVIFVHRRGSCQPFCSFMPDDSFLNLFDVTTESKVQVAESHATVVKKAVGEYCKAIEEGSLLKLPFTTIFEYLQLLKMVATSMSSVSLHGLFYLAAAVSDFYVPWDSMAKHKIQSAGGPLDMRLSQVPKMLPVLRNQWAPLAFCVSFKVSFSSRMVIPWG
;
A
#
# COMPACT_ATOMS: atom_id res chain seq x y z
N MET A 1 -2.07 -32.10 0.34
CA MET A 1 -1.59 -30.74 0.04
C MET A 1 -2.61 -30.10 -0.88
N VAL A 2 -3.34 -29.09 -0.40
CA VAL A 2 -4.19 -28.27 -1.29
C VAL A 2 -3.22 -27.45 -2.14
N ALA A 3 -3.28 -27.59 -3.46
CA ALA A 3 -2.44 -26.82 -4.37
C ALA A 3 -2.67 -25.32 -4.08
N ALA A 4 -1.60 -24.52 -4.09
CA ALA A 4 -1.76 -23.06 -4.08
C ALA A 4 -2.66 -22.68 -5.25
N GLU A 5 -3.68 -21.86 -5.00
CA GLU A 5 -4.57 -21.41 -6.06
C GLU A 5 -3.80 -20.68 -7.15
N ASP A 6 -4.26 -20.84 -8.38
CA ASP A 6 -3.70 -20.13 -9.51
C ASP A 6 -4.05 -18.64 -9.41
N PRO A 7 -3.09 -17.71 -9.66
CA PRO A 7 -3.36 -16.27 -9.61
C PRO A 7 -4.56 -15.83 -10.45
N GLU A 8 -4.81 -16.43 -11.61
CA GLU A 8 -5.96 -16.05 -12.45
C GLU A 8 -7.28 -16.46 -11.80
N SER A 9 -7.35 -17.66 -11.20
CA SER A 9 -8.52 -18.08 -10.44
C SER A 9 -8.82 -17.16 -9.24
N PHE A 10 -7.78 -16.69 -8.54
CA PHE A 10 -7.95 -15.72 -7.46
C PHE A 10 -8.58 -14.43 -7.96
N PHE A 11 -8.09 -13.86 -9.07
CA PHE A 11 -8.62 -12.62 -9.62
C PHE A 11 -10.02 -12.78 -10.20
N ALA A 12 -10.34 -13.94 -10.78
CA ALA A 12 -11.66 -14.22 -11.32
C ALA A 12 -12.74 -14.33 -10.22
N ALA A 13 -12.38 -14.91 -9.07
CA ALA A 13 -13.29 -15.07 -7.94
C ALA A 13 -13.30 -13.85 -6.98
N ALA A 14 -12.29 -12.97 -7.05
CA ALA A 14 -12.19 -11.82 -6.14
C ALA A 14 -13.37 -10.84 -6.33
N PRO A 15 -13.83 -10.18 -5.24
CA PRO A 15 -14.79 -9.09 -5.37
C PRO A 15 -14.19 -7.95 -6.20
N PRO A 16 -14.99 -7.24 -7.01
CA PRO A 16 -14.49 -6.15 -7.83
C PRO A 16 -13.98 -5.01 -6.95
N LEU A 17 -12.85 -4.43 -7.34
CA LEU A 17 -12.38 -3.18 -6.74
C LEU A 17 -13.36 -2.04 -7.09
N GLY A 18 -14.00 -1.45 -6.09
CA GLY A 18 -15.10 -0.49 -6.28
C GLY A 18 -14.78 0.69 -7.22
N ASP A 19 -13.55 1.24 -7.14
CA ASP A 19 -13.12 2.39 -7.93
C ASP A 19 -12.07 2.03 -9.01
N ALA A 20 -12.11 0.81 -9.56
CA ALA A 20 -11.08 0.33 -10.49
C ALA A 20 -10.84 1.28 -11.68
N GLY A 21 -11.89 1.82 -12.30
CA GLY A 21 -11.76 2.75 -13.44
C GLY A 21 -11.05 4.05 -13.06
N ALA A 22 -11.40 4.64 -11.92
CA ALA A 22 -10.76 5.86 -11.42
C ALA A 22 -9.30 5.62 -11.02
N VAL A 23 -9.01 4.48 -10.41
CA VAL A 23 -7.63 4.07 -10.10
C VAL A 23 -6.81 3.89 -11.37
N ALA A 24 -7.35 3.24 -12.40
CA ALA A 24 -6.67 3.04 -13.68
C ALA A 24 -6.33 4.38 -14.36
N ALA A 25 -7.29 5.31 -14.40
CA ALA A 25 -7.08 6.64 -14.98
C ALA A 25 -5.97 7.42 -14.24
N ARG A 26 -6.01 7.44 -12.91
CA ARG A 26 -4.99 8.10 -12.08
C ARG A 26 -3.61 7.48 -12.24
N LEU A 27 -3.53 6.15 -12.38
CA LEU A 27 -2.27 5.44 -12.64
C LEU A 27 -1.70 5.79 -14.01
N GLN A 28 -2.53 5.77 -15.06
CA GLN A 28 -2.11 6.15 -16.40
C GLN A 28 -1.59 7.59 -16.44
N GLU A 29 -2.33 8.54 -15.85
CA GLU A 29 -1.92 9.93 -15.77
C GLU A 29 -0.59 10.09 -15.02
N PHE A 30 -0.46 9.43 -13.86
CA PHE A 30 0.75 9.51 -13.04
C PHE A 30 1.98 8.94 -13.75
N VAL A 31 1.84 7.77 -14.38
CA VAL A 31 2.92 7.13 -15.13
C VAL A 31 3.28 7.95 -16.36
N ALA A 32 2.31 8.45 -17.12
CA ALA A 32 2.55 9.28 -18.31
C ALA A 32 3.28 10.57 -17.95
N ARG A 33 2.83 11.27 -16.90
CA ARG A 33 3.48 12.49 -16.39
C ARG A 33 4.93 12.24 -16.01
N ASN A 34 5.20 11.20 -15.21
CA ASN A 34 6.54 10.96 -14.69
C ASN A 34 7.48 10.26 -15.68
N SER A 35 6.95 9.65 -16.75
CA SER A 35 7.77 9.08 -17.83
C SER A 35 8.28 10.13 -18.82
N SER A 36 7.57 11.25 -18.96
CA SER A 36 7.95 12.37 -19.83
C SER A 36 8.77 13.44 -19.12
N HIS A 37 8.74 13.49 -17.78
CA HIS A 37 9.52 14.45 -17.00
C HIS A 37 11.02 14.07 -17.00
N PRO A 38 11.92 14.99 -17.41
CA PRO A 38 13.35 14.81 -17.24
C PRO A 38 13.69 14.82 -15.74
N SER A 39 14.64 13.96 -15.35
CA SER A 39 15.21 13.96 -14.01
C SER A 39 15.91 15.30 -13.77
N SER A 40 15.67 15.88 -12.59
CA SER A 40 16.33 17.11 -12.12
C SER A 40 17.85 16.94 -12.03
N GLU A 41 18.34 15.70 -11.94
CA GLU A 41 19.74 15.34 -12.04
C GLU A 41 19.97 14.53 -13.34
N GLY A 42 20.51 15.17 -14.37
CA GLY A 42 21.12 14.50 -15.52
C GLY A 42 20.18 13.92 -16.58
N GLY A 43 19.27 14.71 -17.16
CA GLY A 43 18.68 14.49 -18.50
C GLY A 43 17.94 13.17 -18.79
N GLY A 44 17.77 12.30 -17.79
CA GLY A 44 17.16 10.98 -17.93
C GLY A 44 15.68 10.98 -17.57
N ARG A 45 15.00 9.85 -17.71
CA ARG A 45 13.60 9.71 -17.25
C ARG A 45 13.55 9.65 -15.72
N ARG A 46 12.56 10.31 -15.11
CA ARG A 46 12.31 10.19 -13.66
C ARG A 46 12.01 8.72 -13.31
N ARG A 47 12.62 8.23 -12.23
CA ARG A 47 12.39 6.87 -11.72
C ARG A 47 11.07 6.81 -10.97
N VAL A 48 10.36 5.69 -11.10
CA VAL A 48 9.06 5.47 -10.44
C VAL A 48 9.18 4.29 -9.48
N VAL A 49 8.75 4.48 -8.22
CA VAL A 49 8.71 3.41 -7.23
C VAL A 49 7.28 3.17 -6.74
N CYS A 50 6.86 1.90 -6.72
CA CYS A 50 5.69 1.45 -5.99
C CYS A 50 6.13 1.05 -4.57
N VAL A 51 5.66 1.79 -3.56
CA VAL A 51 5.84 1.44 -2.15
C VAL A 51 4.53 0.86 -1.65
N THR A 52 4.56 -0.39 -1.18
CA THR A 52 3.41 -0.98 -0.48
C THR A 52 3.60 -0.86 1.03
N SER A 53 2.57 -0.45 1.78
CA SER A 53 2.66 -0.20 3.23
C SER A 53 1.42 -0.64 4.01
N GLY A 54 1.63 -1.05 5.26
CA GLY A 54 0.56 -1.49 6.17
C GLY A 54 0.14 -2.95 5.97
N GLY A 55 -0.86 -3.38 6.75
CA GLY A 55 -1.36 -4.74 6.79
C GLY A 55 -2.58 -4.98 5.90
N THR A 56 -2.71 -6.17 5.32
CA THR A 56 -3.96 -6.60 4.67
C THR A 56 -4.91 -7.26 5.67
N THR A 57 -6.21 -7.04 5.50
CA THR A 57 -7.23 -7.86 6.16
C THR A 57 -7.76 -8.98 5.28
N VAL A 58 -8.21 -10.05 5.92
CA VAL A 58 -9.00 -11.12 5.31
C VAL A 58 -10.40 -11.04 5.91
N PRO A 59 -11.41 -10.56 5.16
CA PRO A 59 -12.79 -10.60 5.64
C PRO A 59 -13.26 -12.05 5.80
N LEU A 60 -14.05 -12.31 6.84
CA LEU A 60 -14.63 -13.63 7.10
C LEU A 60 -16.05 -13.76 6.53
N GLU A 61 -16.68 -12.63 6.24
CA GLU A 61 -18.01 -12.51 5.66
C GLU A 61 -18.01 -11.47 4.53
N GLN A 62 -18.84 -11.66 3.49
CA GLN A 62 -18.93 -10.69 2.37
C GLN A 62 -19.43 -9.33 2.87
N ARG A 63 -20.43 -9.35 3.76
CA ARG A 63 -20.80 -8.19 4.60
C ARG A 63 -19.99 -8.24 5.88
N CYS A 64 -18.71 -7.91 5.74
CA CYS A 64 -17.68 -8.09 6.74
C CYS A 64 -18.04 -7.43 8.07
N VAL A 65 -18.12 -8.25 9.12
CA VAL A 65 -18.15 -7.78 10.52
C VAL A 65 -16.84 -8.15 11.20
N ARG A 66 -16.25 -9.30 10.83
CA ARG A 66 -15.02 -9.82 11.40
C ARG A 66 -13.99 -10.05 10.29
N TYR A 67 -12.73 -9.89 10.65
CA TYR A 67 -11.60 -10.10 9.74
C TYR A 67 -10.36 -10.58 10.51
N ILE A 68 -9.47 -11.26 9.79
CA ILE A 68 -8.10 -11.52 10.23
C ILE A 68 -7.25 -10.35 9.74
N ASP A 69 -6.36 -9.80 10.57
CA ASP A 69 -5.47 -8.69 10.18
C ASP A 69 -4.00 -9.10 10.31
N ASN A 70 -3.19 -8.74 9.32
CA ASN A 70 -1.75 -8.87 9.39
C ASN A 70 -1.17 -7.56 9.95
N PHE A 71 -0.72 -7.59 11.20
CA PHE A 71 -0.26 -6.38 11.88
C PHE A 71 0.90 -5.68 11.15
N SER A 72 0.67 -4.42 10.79
CA SER A 72 1.71 -3.49 10.34
C SER A 72 1.21 -2.06 10.49
N SER A 73 1.92 -1.26 11.28
CA SER A 73 1.60 0.15 11.50
C SER A 73 1.89 1.04 10.28
N GLY A 74 2.64 0.54 9.29
CA GLY A 74 2.93 1.26 8.03
C GLY A 74 4.11 2.24 8.10
N HIS A 75 4.76 2.40 9.25
CA HIS A 75 5.86 3.36 9.44
C HIS A 75 7.00 3.17 8.44
N ARG A 76 7.40 1.92 8.18
CA ARG A 76 8.49 1.62 7.23
C ARG A 76 8.16 2.14 5.83
N GLY A 77 6.96 1.88 5.32
CA GLY A 77 6.57 2.32 3.99
C GLY A 77 6.36 3.84 3.92
N ALA A 78 5.78 4.45 4.96
CA ALA A 78 5.62 5.89 5.06
C ALA A 78 6.97 6.62 5.02
N ALA A 79 7.90 6.25 5.92
CA ALA A 79 9.24 6.83 5.95
C ALA A 79 10.00 6.58 4.64
N SER A 80 9.94 5.36 4.08
CA SER A 80 10.61 5.04 2.81
C SER A 80 10.08 5.91 1.66
N THR A 81 8.79 6.23 1.65
CA THR A 81 8.18 7.12 0.65
C THR A 81 8.80 8.52 0.71
N GLU A 82 8.98 9.08 1.91
CA GLU A 82 9.64 10.39 2.08
C GLU A 82 11.09 10.36 1.57
N TYR A 83 11.85 9.30 1.89
CA TYR A 83 13.22 9.14 1.39
C TYR A 83 13.28 9.00 -0.14
N PHE A 84 12.36 8.27 -0.76
CA PHE A 84 12.29 8.15 -2.21
C PHE A 84 11.95 9.47 -2.89
N LEU A 85 10.98 10.22 -2.37
CA LEU A 85 10.63 11.56 -2.87
C LEU A 85 11.83 12.50 -2.77
N LYS A 86 12.54 12.49 -1.62
CA LYS A 86 13.78 13.27 -1.43
C LYS A 86 14.88 12.88 -2.41
N ALA A 87 14.97 11.62 -2.80
CA ALA A 87 15.89 11.11 -3.80
C ALA A 87 15.42 11.32 -5.26
N GLY A 88 14.36 12.10 -5.48
CA GLY A 88 13.87 12.47 -6.82
C GLY A 88 12.95 11.45 -7.49
N TYR A 89 12.57 10.36 -6.82
CA TYR A 89 11.62 9.40 -7.37
C TYR A 89 10.20 9.98 -7.41
N ALA A 90 9.41 9.49 -8.37
CA ALA A 90 7.96 9.54 -8.25
C ALA A 90 7.48 8.29 -7.51
N VAL A 91 6.59 8.44 -6.54
CA VAL A 91 6.15 7.37 -5.64
C VAL A 91 4.67 7.06 -5.81
N ILE A 92 4.35 5.80 -6.10
CA ILE A 92 3.01 5.22 -5.98
C ILE A 92 2.93 4.56 -4.60
N PHE A 93 2.22 5.18 -3.67
CA PHE A 93 2.06 4.72 -2.29
C PHE A 93 0.77 3.92 -2.11
N VAL A 94 0.88 2.59 -2.26
CA VAL A 94 -0.20 1.63 -2.04
C VAL A 94 -0.26 1.29 -0.56
N HIS A 95 -1.29 1.73 0.16
CA HIS A 95 -1.26 1.71 1.63
C HIS A 95 -2.56 1.26 2.29
N ARG A 96 -2.45 0.63 3.46
CA ARG A 96 -3.62 0.29 4.29
C ARG A 96 -4.30 1.56 4.81
N ARG A 97 -5.61 1.68 4.61
CA ARG A 97 -6.43 2.74 5.24
C ARG A 97 -6.23 2.73 6.75
N GLY A 98 -5.97 3.91 7.33
CA GLY A 98 -5.69 4.07 8.76
C GLY A 98 -4.27 3.73 9.20
N SER A 99 -3.38 3.28 8.29
CA SER A 99 -1.95 3.11 8.61
C SER A 99 -1.17 4.42 8.53
N CYS A 100 0.04 4.44 9.07
CA CYS A 100 0.96 5.58 9.02
C CYS A 100 1.12 6.11 7.58
N GLN A 101 1.05 7.43 7.43
CA GLN A 101 1.14 8.15 6.16
C GLN A 101 2.48 8.88 6.06
N PRO A 102 3.05 9.02 4.85
CA PRO A 102 4.23 9.87 4.65
C PRO A 102 3.91 11.30 5.09
N PHE A 103 4.88 11.96 5.72
CA PHE A 103 4.79 13.29 6.32
C PHE A 103 3.84 13.37 7.52
N CYS A 104 3.42 12.23 8.10
CA CYS A 104 2.54 12.21 9.27
C CYS A 104 3.13 11.44 10.45
N SER A 105 4.42 11.10 10.43
CA SER A 105 5.06 10.31 11.50
C SER A 105 5.17 11.05 12.85
N PHE A 106 5.01 12.38 12.86
CA PHE A 106 5.00 13.19 14.07
C PHE A 106 3.59 13.35 14.66
N MET A 107 2.54 12.88 13.97
CA MET A 107 1.17 13.01 14.44
C MET A 107 1.02 12.22 15.75
N PRO A 108 0.39 12.78 16.78
CA PRO A 108 0.09 12.05 18.00
C PRO A 108 -0.82 10.85 17.73
N ASP A 109 -0.62 9.76 18.49
CA ASP A 109 -1.45 8.56 18.38
C ASP A 109 -2.91 8.81 18.82
N ASP A 110 -3.12 9.67 19.83
CA ASP A 110 -4.44 9.89 20.44
C ASP A 110 -5.26 11.00 19.74
N SER A 111 -4.81 12.26 19.80
CA SER A 111 -5.55 13.40 19.25
C SER A 111 -4.64 14.37 18.52
N PHE A 112 -4.90 14.54 17.22
CA PHE A 112 -4.22 15.53 16.40
C PHE A 112 -4.57 16.98 16.79
N LEU A 113 -5.65 17.19 17.56
CA LEU A 113 -6.06 18.52 18.03
C LEU A 113 -4.99 19.17 18.92
N ASN A 114 -4.14 18.35 19.56
CA ASN A 114 -3.01 18.83 20.37
C ASN A 114 -1.94 19.55 19.54
N LEU A 115 -2.01 19.50 18.20
CA LEU A 115 -1.11 20.22 17.30
C LEU A 115 -1.56 21.66 17.04
N PHE A 116 -2.75 22.05 17.51
CA PHE A 116 -3.38 23.32 17.17
C PHE A 116 -3.74 24.14 18.40
N ASP A 117 -3.57 25.45 18.28
CA ASP A 117 -4.02 26.47 19.22
C ASP A 117 -5.04 27.40 18.56
N VAL A 118 -5.84 28.09 19.38
CA VAL A 118 -6.74 29.16 18.94
C VAL A 118 -6.14 30.51 19.30
N THR A 119 -5.99 31.39 18.31
CA THR A 119 -5.48 32.75 18.53
C THR A 119 -6.53 33.62 19.23
N THR A 120 -6.11 34.77 19.74
CA THR A 120 -7.01 35.81 20.29
C THR A 120 -8.04 36.29 19.28
N GLU A 121 -7.78 36.16 17.98
CA GLU A 121 -8.71 36.48 16.88
C GLU A 121 -9.65 35.30 16.52
N SER A 122 -9.72 34.25 17.34
CA SER A 122 -10.50 33.03 17.09
C SER A 122 -10.10 32.29 15.80
N LYS A 123 -8.83 32.39 15.38
CA LYS A 123 -8.28 31.63 14.24
C LYS A 123 -7.52 30.41 14.76
N VAL A 124 -7.61 29.31 14.03
CA VAL A 124 -6.81 28.10 14.31
C VAL A 124 -5.40 28.29 13.76
N GLN A 125 -4.39 28.02 14.59
CA GLN A 125 -2.98 27.99 14.20
C GLN A 125 -2.31 26.73 14.72
N VAL A 126 -1.15 26.40 14.16
CA VAL A 126 -0.31 25.31 14.71
C VAL A 126 0.32 25.78 16.01
N ALA A 127 0.29 24.94 17.04
CA ALA A 127 0.95 25.21 18.31
C ALA A 127 2.46 25.42 18.12
N GLU A 128 3.03 26.40 18.83
CA GLU A 128 4.42 26.83 18.63
C GLU A 128 5.42 25.67 18.82
N SER A 129 5.14 24.78 19.77
CA SER A 129 5.92 23.55 20.03
C SER A 129 6.01 22.60 18.83
N HIS A 130 5.04 22.65 17.92
CA HIS A 130 4.91 21.77 16.76
C HIS A 130 5.12 22.49 15.41
N ALA A 131 5.19 23.84 15.42
CA ALA A 131 5.21 24.68 14.23
C ALA A 131 6.30 24.27 13.22
N THR A 132 7.53 24.03 13.68
CA THR A 132 8.65 23.67 12.80
C THR A 132 8.42 22.35 12.06
N VAL A 133 7.95 21.32 12.78
CA VAL A 133 7.75 19.98 12.23
C VAL A 133 6.55 19.96 11.28
N VAL A 134 5.43 20.57 11.69
CA VAL A 134 4.22 20.67 10.86
C VAL A 134 4.48 21.48 9.60
N LYS A 135 5.14 22.64 9.72
CA LYS A 135 5.47 23.49 8.55
C LYS A 135 6.32 22.73 7.54
N LYS A 136 7.34 22.01 8.01
CA LYS A 136 8.19 21.18 7.14
C LYS A 136 7.35 20.11 6.44
N ALA A 137 6.56 19.35 7.19
CA ALA A 137 5.77 18.26 6.65
C ALA A 137 4.71 18.73 5.63
N VAL A 138 4.00 19.81 5.94
CA VAL A 138 3.04 20.43 5.00
C VAL A 138 3.75 20.89 3.74
N GLY A 139 4.90 21.57 3.87
CA GLY A 139 5.68 22.04 2.72
C GLY A 139 6.16 20.90 1.82
N GLU A 140 6.72 19.84 2.39
CA GLU A 140 7.19 18.67 1.63
C GLU A 140 6.03 17.90 0.98
N TYR A 141 4.89 17.76 1.67
CA TYR A 141 3.69 17.14 1.13
C TYR A 141 3.11 17.95 -0.03
N CYS A 142 2.88 19.27 0.16
CA CYS A 142 2.37 20.15 -0.88
C CYS A 142 3.25 20.12 -2.13
N LYS A 143 4.58 20.23 -1.94
CA LYS A 143 5.55 20.12 -3.04
C LYS A 143 5.40 18.78 -3.78
N ALA A 144 5.29 17.66 -3.06
CA ALA A 144 5.17 16.35 -3.69
C ALA A 144 3.88 16.21 -4.54
N ILE A 145 2.77 16.81 -4.09
CA ILE A 145 1.49 16.82 -4.81
C ILE A 145 1.53 17.76 -6.02
N GLU A 146 2.05 18.98 -5.86
CA GLU A 146 2.18 19.98 -6.93
C GLU A 146 3.08 19.49 -8.06
N GLU A 147 4.19 18.83 -7.72
CA GLU A 147 5.09 18.20 -8.70
C GLU A 147 4.50 16.91 -9.33
N GLY A 148 3.31 16.47 -8.91
CA GLY A 148 2.70 15.23 -9.38
C GLY A 148 3.56 14.00 -9.11
N SER A 149 4.34 14.02 -8.02
CA SER A 149 5.35 13.02 -7.67
C SER A 149 4.87 11.98 -6.66
N LEU A 150 3.71 12.18 -6.04
CA LEU A 150 3.12 11.25 -5.08
C LEU A 150 1.70 10.86 -5.49
N LEU A 151 1.47 9.57 -5.73
CA LEU A 151 0.14 8.99 -5.94
C LEU A 151 -0.21 8.06 -4.79
N LYS A 152 -1.29 8.35 -4.05
CA LYS A 152 -1.77 7.51 -2.94
C LYS A 152 -2.92 6.61 -3.40
N LEU A 153 -2.79 5.30 -3.17
CA LEU A 153 -3.78 4.27 -3.47
C LEU A 153 -4.14 3.47 -2.21
N PRO A 154 -5.29 3.73 -1.57
CA PRO A 154 -5.65 3.05 -0.33
C PRO A 154 -6.21 1.64 -0.59
N PHE A 155 -5.88 0.70 0.30
CA PHE A 155 -6.50 -0.63 0.39
C PHE A 155 -6.89 -0.95 1.83
N THR A 156 -7.71 -1.98 2.00
CA THR A 156 -8.01 -2.59 3.30
C THR A 156 -7.81 -4.10 3.25
N THR A 157 -8.45 -4.77 2.29
CA THR A 157 -8.45 -6.23 2.20
C THR A 157 -7.31 -6.76 1.33
N ILE A 158 -7.00 -8.05 1.48
CA ILE A 158 -6.08 -8.77 0.60
C ILE A 158 -6.53 -8.71 -0.87
N PHE A 159 -7.84 -8.73 -1.12
CA PHE A 159 -8.41 -8.64 -2.48
C PHE A 159 -8.11 -7.27 -3.12
N GLU A 160 -8.34 -6.18 -2.37
CA GLU A 160 -8.03 -4.83 -2.84
C GLU A 160 -6.52 -4.67 -3.08
N TYR A 161 -5.70 -5.14 -2.14
CA TYR A 161 -4.24 -5.08 -2.24
C TYR A 161 -3.72 -5.77 -3.51
N LEU A 162 -4.14 -7.02 -3.77
CA LEU A 162 -3.66 -7.78 -4.92
C LEU A 162 -4.16 -7.22 -6.26
N GLN A 163 -5.39 -6.71 -6.31
CA GLN A 163 -5.90 -6.01 -7.50
C GLN A 163 -5.13 -4.72 -7.77
N LEU A 164 -4.89 -3.90 -6.75
CA LEU A 164 -4.09 -2.69 -6.88
C LEU A 164 -2.64 -3.00 -7.27
N LEU A 165 -2.03 -4.02 -6.67
CA LEU A 165 -0.67 -4.45 -7.02
C LEU A 165 -0.59 -4.86 -8.50
N LYS A 166 -1.56 -5.63 -9.00
CA LYS A 166 -1.65 -6.01 -10.41
C LYS A 166 -1.78 -4.79 -11.31
N MET A 167 -2.70 -3.88 -11.00
CA MET A 167 -2.92 -2.65 -11.78
C MET A 167 -1.68 -1.75 -11.82
N VAL A 168 -1.00 -1.59 -10.69
CA VAL A 168 0.25 -0.81 -10.61
C VAL A 168 1.36 -1.50 -11.40
N ALA A 169 1.53 -2.81 -11.23
CA ALA A 169 2.57 -3.58 -11.91
C ALA A 169 2.44 -3.52 -13.43
N THR A 170 1.23 -3.76 -13.96
CA THR A 170 0.98 -3.69 -15.40
C THR A 170 1.13 -2.27 -15.94
N SER A 171 0.72 -1.24 -15.19
CA SER A 171 0.90 0.17 -15.59
C SER A 171 2.39 0.55 -15.64
N MET A 172 3.17 0.10 -14.66
CA MET A 172 4.61 0.36 -14.56
C MET A 172 5.45 -0.42 -15.57
N SER A 173 4.90 -1.40 -16.28
CA SER A 173 5.62 -2.11 -17.36
C SER A 173 6.19 -1.15 -18.42
N SER A 174 5.48 -0.06 -18.70
CA SER A 174 5.90 1.01 -19.62
C SER A 174 7.12 1.81 -19.14
N VAL A 175 7.38 1.83 -17.83
CA VAL A 175 8.52 2.52 -17.20
C VAL A 175 9.80 1.66 -17.25
N SER A 176 9.68 0.36 -17.52
CA SER A 176 10.79 -0.57 -17.75
C SER A 176 11.85 -0.52 -16.62
N LEU A 177 13.14 -0.43 -16.96
CA LEU A 177 14.28 -0.40 -16.04
C LEU A 177 14.27 0.77 -15.04
N HIS A 178 13.38 1.76 -15.22
CA HIS A 178 13.22 2.88 -14.30
C HIS A 178 12.15 2.63 -13.21
N GLY A 179 11.51 1.45 -13.23
CA GLY A 179 10.54 1.01 -12.24
C GLY A 179 11.18 0.28 -11.06
N LEU A 180 10.69 0.57 -9.84
CA LEU A 180 11.05 -0.11 -8.61
C LEU A 180 9.81 -0.57 -7.85
N PHE A 181 9.81 -1.78 -7.30
CA PHE A 181 8.83 -2.26 -6.33
C PHE A 181 9.49 -2.41 -4.96
N TYR A 182 8.99 -1.66 -3.99
CA TYR A 182 9.41 -1.72 -2.59
C TYR A 182 8.24 -2.29 -1.76
N LEU A 183 8.25 -3.61 -1.60
CA LEU A 183 7.11 -4.39 -1.11
C LEU A 183 7.16 -4.58 0.41
N ALA A 184 6.85 -3.51 1.15
CA ALA A 184 6.90 -3.46 2.61
C ALA A 184 5.55 -3.70 3.33
N ALA A 185 4.49 -4.09 2.61
CA ALA A 185 3.20 -4.43 3.19
C ALA A 185 3.25 -5.80 3.89
N ALA A 186 2.50 -5.95 4.98
CA ALA A 186 2.29 -7.24 5.64
C ALA A 186 1.09 -7.93 4.98
N VAL A 187 1.38 -8.75 3.98
CA VAL A 187 0.38 -9.45 3.16
C VAL A 187 -0.03 -10.75 3.84
N SER A 188 -1.32 -11.04 3.88
CA SER A 188 -1.86 -12.28 4.43
C SER A 188 -1.43 -13.47 3.58
N ASP A 189 -0.93 -14.54 4.22
CA ASP A 189 -0.54 -15.79 3.55
C ASP A 189 -1.73 -16.70 3.26
N PHE A 190 -2.83 -16.48 3.99
CA PHE A 190 -4.05 -17.27 3.90
C PHE A 190 -5.26 -16.34 3.76
N TYR A 191 -6.33 -16.82 3.14
CA TYR A 191 -7.55 -16.07 2.96
C TYR A 191 -8.79 -16.98 2.86
N VAL A 192 -10.00 -16.41 2.91
CA VAL A 192 -11.25 -17.13 2.63
C VAL A 192 -11.67 -16.81 1.18
N PRO A 193 -11.75 -17.80 0.27
CA PRO A 193 -12.24 -17.57 -1.10
C PRO A 193 -13.61 -16.92 -1.11
N TRP A 194 -13.78 -15.87 -1.91
CA TRP A 194 -14.97 -15.02 -1.91
C TRP A 194 -16.27 -15.79 -2.13
N ASP A 195 -16.26 -16.76 -3.05
CA ASP A 195 -17.41 -17.60 -3.41
C ASP A 195 -17.80 -18.57 -2.28
N SER A 196 -16.86 -18.93 -1.41
CA SER A 196 -17.09 -19.78 -0.24
C SER A 196 -17.47 -18.99 1.02
N MET A 197 -17.37 -17.66 0.95
CA MET A 197 -17.52 -16.79 2.11
C MET A 197 -18.99 -16.60 2.50
N ALA A 198 -19.28 -16.65 3.79
CA ALA A 198 -20.63 -16.37 4.29
C ALA A 198 -21.06 -14.95 3.90
N LYS A 199 -22.28 -14.79 3.37
CA LYS A 199 -22.78 -13.47 2.95
C LYS A 199 -22.99 -12.51 4.11
N HIS A 200 -23.37 -13.02 5.28
CA HIS A 200 -23.76 -12.26 6.47
C HIS A 200 -22.98 -12.72 7.70
N LYS A 201 -23.01 -11.89 8.76
CA LYS A 201 -22.38 -12.15 10.07
C LYS A 201 -22.58 -13.60 10.51
N ILE A 202 -21.48 -14.30 10.76
CA ILE A 202 -21.50 -15.66 11.27
C ILE A 202 -22.08 -15.66 12.70
N GLN A 203 -23.11 -16.47 12.94
CA GLN A 203 -23.83 -16.52 14.22
C GLN A 203 -23.00 -17.24 15.29
N SER A 204 -22.99 -16.71 16.51
CA SER A 204 -22.22 -17.26 17.64
C SER A 204 -22.98 -18.28 18.49
N ALA A 205 -24.27 -18.50 18.23
CA ALA A 205 -25.11 -19.40 19.03
C ALA A 205 -24.86 -20.90 18.74
N GLY A 206 -24.14 -21.22 17.66
CA GLY A 206 -23.97 -22.60 17.17
C GLY A 206 -22.80 -23.39 17.77
N GLY A 207 -22.07 -22.82 18.75
CA GLY A 207 -20.86 -23.45 19.31
C GLY A 207 -19.56 -22.91 18.69
N PRO A 208 -18.45 -23.68 18.75
CA PRO A 208 -17.15 -23.22 18.26
C PRO A 208 -17.17 -22.94 16.74
N LEU A 209 -16.35 -21.98 16.31
CA LEU A 209 -16.23 -21.59 14.90
C LEU A 209 -15.02 -22.26 14.26
N ASP A 210 -15.28 -23.19 13.34
CA ASP A 210 -14.25 -23.77 12.47
C ASP A 210 -14.07 -22.93 11.21
N MET A 211 -12.83 -22.50 10.94
CA MET A 211 -12.49 -21.70 9.76
C MET A 211 -11.54 -22.45 8.83
N ARG A 212 -11.92 -22.55 7.56
CA ARG A 212 -11.05 -23.07 6.50
C ARG A 212 -10.51 -21.91 5.69
N LEU A 213 -9.19 -21.83 5.58
CA LEU A 213 -8.50 -20.80 4.82
C LEU A 213 -7.74 -21.45 3.66
N SER A 214 -7.81 -20.82 2.49
CA SER A 214 -6.97 -21.13 1.33
C SER A 214 -5.65 -20.37 1.39
N GLN A 215 -4.60 -20.92 0.79
CA GLN A 215 -3.34 -20.20 0.63
C GLN A 215 -3.48 -19.09 -0.41
N VAL A 216 -2.95 -17.92 -0.12
CA VAL A 216 -2.84 -16.84 -1.11
C VAL A 216 -1.84 -17.25 -2.20
N PRO A 217 -2.15 -17.05 -3.50
CA PRO A 217 -1.25 -17.39 -4.59
C PRO A 217 0.11 -16.68 -4.46
N LYS A 218 1.17 -17.30 -4.98
CA LYS A 218 2.51 -16.69 -4.96
C LYS A 218 2.61 -15.58 -6.01
N MET A 219 2.42 -14.34 -5.57
CA MET A 219 2.32 -13.17 -6.47
C MET A 219 3.69 -12.62 -6.92
N LEU A 220 4.75 -12.81 -6.15
CA LEU A 220 6.09 -12.28 -6.48
C LEU A 220 6.65 -12.85 -7.81
N PRO A 221 6.56 -14.16 -8.09
CA PRO A 221 6.94 -14.69 -9.40
C PRO A 221 6.13 -14.10 -10.55
N VAL A 222 4.82 -13.93 -10.38
CA VAL A 222 3.94 -13.33 -11.40
C VAL A 222 4.35 -11.89 -11.70
N LEU A 223 4.59 -11.10 -10.65
CA LEU A 223 5.07 -9.73 -10.78
C LEU A 223 6.38 -9.66 -11.57
N ARG A 224 7.35 -10.51 -11.20
CA ARG A 224 8.70 -10.52 -11.79
C ARG A 224 8.78 -11.12 -13.19
N ASN A 225 7.89 -12.03 -13.55
CA ASN A 225 8.00 -12.75 -14.83
C ASN A 225 6.97 -12.30 -15.85
N GLN A 226 5.86 -11.70 -15.42
CA GLN A 226 4.73 -11.40 -16.30
C GLN A 226 4.33 -9.91 -16.26
N TRP A 227 4.17 -9.31 -15.09
CA TRP A 227 3.60 -7.96 -15.01
C TRP A 227 4.62 -6.84 -15.20
N ALA A 228 5.79 -6.95 -14.57
CA ALA A 228 6.83 -5.93 -14.61
C ALA A 228 8.25 -6.54 -14.64
N PRO A 229 8.60 -7.29 -15.70
CA PRO A 229 9.82 -8.11 -15.71
C PRO A 229 11.14 -7.34 -15.70
N LEU A 230 11.13 -6.07 -16.12
CA LEU A 230 12.31 -5.21 -16.14
C LEU A 230 12.43 -4.31 -14.90
N ALA A 231 11.42 -4.30 -14.02
CA ALA A 231 11.45 -3.48 -12.83
C ALA A 231 12.31 -4.13 -11.74
N PHE A 232 13.04 -3.31 -10.97
CA PHE A 232 13.77 -3.80 -9.81
C PHE A 232 12.80 -4.09 -8.66
N CYS A 233 12.95 -5.22 -7.97
CA CYS A 233 11.99 -5.65 -6.94
C CYS A 233 12.71 -5.95 -5.62
N VAL A 234 12.23 -5.32 -4.55
CA VAL A 234 12.69 -5.48 -3.16
C VAL A 234 11.51 -5.94 -2.31
N SER A 235 11.63 -7.10 -1.68
CA SER A 235 10.60 -7.66 -0.79
C SER A 235 11.11 -7.77 0.64
N PHE A 236 10.21 -7.55 1.61
CA PHE A 236 10.52 -7.70 3.03
C PHE A 236 9.97 -9.00 3.58
N LYS A 237 10.72 -9.64 4.48
CA LYS A 237 10.28 -10.81 5.26
C LYS A 237 10.33 -10.45 6.74
N VAL A 238 9.20 -10.58 7.42
CA VAL A 238 9.13 -10.43 8.88
C VAL A 238 9.30 -11.81 9.51
N SER A 239 10.19 -11.92 10.50
CA SER A 239 10.30 -13.11 11.34
C SER A 239 10.59 -12.71 12.77
N PHE A 240 9.92 -13.37 13.71
CA PHE A 240 10.16 -13.22 15.15
C PHE A 240 11.14 -14.27 15.71
N SER A 241 11.74 -15.09 14.83
CA SER A 241 12.77 -16.05 15.19
C SER A 241 14.06 -15.73 14.44
N SER A 242 15.15 -15.52 15.18
CA SER A 242 16.49 -15.28 14.63
C SER A 242 17.01 -16.43 13.76
N ARG A 243 16.40 -17.62 13.83
CA ARG A 243 16.78 -18.80 13.04
C ARG A 243 16.08 -18.90 11.68
N MET A 244 15.08 -18.06 11.39
CA MET A 244 14.22 -18.18 10.21
C MET A 244 14.47 -17.10 9.14
N VAL A 245 15.42 -16.20 9.41
CA VAL A 245 15.94 -15.19 8.48
C VAL A 245 17.21 -15.75 7.84
N ILE A 246 17.04 -16.73 6.96
CA ILE A 246 18.11 -17.24 6.09
C ILE A 246 17.79 -16.76 4.67
N PRO A 247 18.78 -16.32 3.85
CA PRO A 247 18.53 -15.78 2.52
C PRO A 247 17.98 -16.87 1.60
N TRP A 248 17.04 -16.52 0.72
CA TRP A 248 16.78 -17.35 -0.46
C TRP A 248 17.82 -17.03 -1.52
N GLY A 249 18.52 -18.07 -1.99
CA GLY A 249 19.16 -18.09 -3.31
C GLY A 249 18.14 -18.34 -4.41
#